data_AF-A0A1M3G4Z9-F1
#
_entry.id   AF-A0A1M3G4Z9-F1
#
_cell.length_a   1.000
_cell.length_b   1.000
_cell.length_c   1.000
_cell.angle_alpha   90.00
_cell.angle_beta   90.00
_cell.angle_gamma   90.00
#
_symmetry.space_group_name_H-M   'P 1'
#
loop_
_entity.id
_entity.type
_entity.pdbx_description
1 polymer ?
#
loop_
_entity_poly.entity_id
_entity_poly.type
_entity_poly.pdbx_seq_one_letter_code
_entity_poly.pdbx_strand_id
1 'polypeptide(L)'
;MKTIIFKSIIISTVFLVFQHKIYAQVINWENVSAQNKHLLHANAGAEYGITAGVGYHRLIPVKKFPLWVGGEYSMPAGSKLADDFKIRLGAQIRIAAFNHFQLSARIQGISRRYHNQSARIFNFGSDLAATFGYYKKKWFAGAEAGFDKAIVTNFKHSEWFRKNIYDNVQDGWYVPATGGNFYYGLQGGYSMKKTAITFRAGRILQQDFKSQPLLPFYGQFGVNFRF
;
A
#
# COMPACT_ATOMS: atom_id res chain seq x y z
N MET A 1 -14.86 8.67 42.25
CA MET A 1 -14.07 9.76 41.64
C MET A 1 -12.76 9.30 40.98
N LYS A 2 -11.81 8.65 41.70
CA LYS A 2 -10.48 8.28 41.14
C LYS A 2 -10.50 7.58 39.76
N THR A 3 -11.45 6.68 39.52
CA THR A 3 -11.58 5.93 38.25
C THR A 3 -11.96 6.79 37.04
N ILE A 4 -12.71 7.88 37.25
CA ILE A 4 -13.10 8.81 36.18
C ILE A 4 -11.88 9.65 35.76
N ILE A 5 -11.12 10.14 36.73
CA ILE A 5 -9.88 10.89 36.51
C ILE A 5 -8.87 10.04 35.71
N PHE A 6 -8.70 8.75 36.06
CA PHE A 6 -7.84 7.83 35.29
C PHE A 6 -8.32 7.62 33.85
N LYS A 7 -9.63 7.47 33.61
CA LYS A 7 -10.18 7.35 32.24
C LYS A 7 -9.96 8.64 31.43
N SER A 8 -10.18 9.81 32.02
CA SER A 8 -9.92 11.10 31.37
C SER A 8 -8.44 11.32 31.06
N ILE A 9 -7.54 10.94 31.96
CA ILE A 9 -6.08 10.99 31.70
C ILE A 9 -5.71 10.07 30.54
N ILE A 10 -6.16 8.81 30.53
CA ILE A 10 -5.86 7.86 29.43
C ILE A 10 -6.41 8.38 28.09
N ILE A 11 -7.63 8.90 28.05
CA ILE A 11 -8.23 9.46 26.82
C ILE A 11 -7.43 10.69 26.34
N SER A 12 -7.03 11.58 27.24
CA SER A 12 -6.19 12.75 26.91
C SER A 12 -4.78 12.36 26.47
N THR A 13 -4.16 11.35 27.09
CA THR A 13 -2.85 10.82 26.67
C THR A 13 -2.93 10.16 25.31
N VAL A 14 -3.98 9.40 25.01
CA VAL A 14 -4.23 8.84 23.68
C VAL A 14 -4.40 9.97 22.65
N PHE A 15 -5.19 11.00 22.94
CA PHE A 15 -5.35 12.17 22.06
C PHE A 15 -4.05 12.96 21.85
N LEU A 16 -3.18 13.06 22.86
CA LEU A 16 -1.86 13.69 22.75
C LEU A 16 -0.89 12.87 21.88
N VAL A 17 -0.97 11.53 21.91
CA VAL A 17 -0.18 10.65 21.02
C VAL A 17 -0.65 10.74 19.56
N PHE A 18 -1.89 11.16 19.30
CA PHE A 18 -2.41 11.39 17.94
C PHE A 18 -1.94 12.68 17.25
N GLN A 19 -1.05 13.49 17.85
CA GLN A 19 -0.54 14.70 17.20
C GLN A 19 0.56 14.47 16.13
N HIS A 20 1.04 13.23 15.94
CA HIS A 20 2.02 12.91 14.91
C HIS A 20 1.37 12.48 13.60
N LYS A 21 1.48 13.35 12.58
CA LYS A 21 0.83 13.24 11.27
C LYS A 21 1.32 11.99 10.48
N ILE A 22 0.38 11.36 9.74
CA ILE A 22 0.50 10.03 9.10
C ILE A 22 0.21 10.13 7.57
N TYR A 23 0.84 9.28 6.74
CA TYR A 23 1.53 9.62 5.45
C TYR A 23 1.24 8.60 4.26
N ALA A 24 1.87 8.59 3.03
CA ALA A 24 1.73 7.60 1.89
C ALA A 24 2.67 7.65 0.60
N GLN A 25 2.67 6.56 -0.23
CA GLN A 25 3.86 5.97 -0.95
C GLN A 25 4.27 6.53 -2.32
N VAL A 26 4.39 7.85 -2.48
CA VAL A 26 4.82 8.40 -3.78
C VAL A 26 6.10 9.23 -3.67
N ILE A 27 7.18 8.78 -4.32
CA ILE A 27 8.51 9.37 -4.17
C ILE A 27 8.77 10.43 -5.25
N ASN A 28 8.98 11.68 -4.81
CA ASN A 28 9.60 12.69 -5.66
C ASN A 28 11.12 12.47 -5.72
N TRP A 29 11.58 11.83 -6.79
CA TRP A 29 12.99 11.53 -7.02
C TRP A 29 13.90 12.76 -7.11
N GLU A 30 13.39 13.93 -7.52
CA GLU A 30 14.14 15.19 -7.55
C GLU A 30 14.28 15.88 -6.18
N ASN A 31 13.65 15.32 -5.14
CA ASN A 31 13.81 15.76 -3.75
C ASN A 31 14.57 14.73 -2.89
N VAL A 32 15.09 13.65 -3.49
CA VAL A 32 15.94 12.68 -2.78
C VAL A 32 17.34 13.27 -2.59
N SER A 33 17.76 13.41 -1.34
CA SER A 33 19.09 13.94 -0.97
C SER A 33 19.95 12.82 -0.39
N ALA A 34 21.25 12.83 -0.68
CA ALA A 34 22.19 11.81 -0.20
C ALA A 34 22.36 11.80 1.33
N GLN A 35 21.97 12.89 2.01
CA GLN A 35 22.00 13.06 3.46
C GLN A 35 20.81 12.37 4.15
N ASN A 36 19.61 12.41 3.55
CA ASN A 36 18.40 11.85 4.14
C ASN A 36 18.12 10.46 3.52
N LYS A 37 18.70 9.41 4.13
CA LYS A 37 18.67 8.03 3.60
C LYS A 37 17.50 7.20 4.12
N HIS A 38 16.67 7.74 5.00
CA HIS A 38 15.54 7.06 5.60
C HIS A 38 14.24 7.73 5.18
N LEU A 39 13.21 6.94 4.91
CA LEU A 39 11.90 7.38 4.45
C LEU A 39 10.82 6.70 5.29
N LEU A 40 10.13 7.49 6.12
CA LEU A 40 8.89 7.09 6.79
C LEU A 40 7.67 7.52 5.98
N HIS A 41 6.66 6.67 6.05
CA HIS A 41 5.64 6.47 5.03
C HIS A 41 4.35 5.85 5.66
N ALA A 42 3.19 5.84 4.97
CA ALA A 42 1.93 5.28 5.49
C ALA A 42 0.79 5.04 4.45
N ASN A 43 -0.49 5.01 4.82
CA ASN A 43 -1.57 5.39 3.89
C ASN A 43 -2.80 5.97 4.60
N ALA A 44 -3.58 6.74 3.84
CA ALA A 44 -5.04 6.66 3.87
C ALA A 44 -5.56 6.60 2.42
N GLY A 45 -6.49 5.69 2.11
CA GLY A 45 -6.99 5.52 0.74
C GLY A 45 -8.24 4.66 0.64
N ALA A 46 -8.64 4.38 -0.60
CA ALA A 46 -9.66 3.44 -1.00
C ALA A 46 -9.07 2.48 -2.05
N GLU A 47 -8.95 1.20 -1.69
CA GLU A 47 -8.49 0.09 -2.54
C GLU A 47 -9.32 -1.15 -2.08
N TYR A 48 -10.43 -1.46 -2.77
CA TYR A 48 -11.48 -2.44 -2.36
C TYR A 48 -12.24 -2.13 -1.04
N GLY A 49 -11.75 -1.20 -0.25
CA GLY A 49 -12.34 -0.64 0.96
C GLY A 49 -11.50 0.54 1.42
N ILE A 50 -11.92 1.26 2.46
CA ILE A 50 -11.08 2.31 3.06
C ILE A 50 -9.89 1.64 3.73
N THR A 51 -8.66 2.09 3.46
CA THR A 51 -7.42 1.54 4.00
C THR A 51 -6.59 2.61 4.70
N ALA A 52 -5.82 2.19 5.70
CA ALA A 52 -4.76 2.99 6.30
C ALA A 52 -3.50 2.13 6.51
N GLY A 53 -2.33 2.75 6.48
CA GLY A 53 -1.07 2.00 6.58
C GLY A 53 0.09 2.81 7.15
N VAL A 54 1.24 2.15 7.28
CA VAL A 54 2.55 2.65 7.76
C VAL A 54 3.65 1.93 6.99
N GLY A 55 4.77 2.60 6.72
CA GLY A 55 5.91 1.95 6.08
C GLY A 55 7.23 2.68 6.31
N TYR A 56 8.31 1.98 6.01
CA TYR A 56 9.67 2.44 6.20
C TYR A 56 10.56 1.92 5.06
N HIS A 57 11.34 2.82 4.47
CA HIS A 57 12.27 2.50 3.39
C HIS A 57 13.63 3.15 3.66
N ARG A 58 14.70 2.51 3.17
CA ARG A 58 16.08 3.00 3.22
C ARG A 58 16.63 3.15 1.81
N LEU A 59 17.28 4.27 1.55
CA LEU A 59 17.98 4.54 0.29
C LEU A 59 19.31 3.80 0.25
N ILE A 60 19.44 2.91 -0.72
CA ILE A 60 20.68 2.25 -1.10
C ILE A 60 21.19 2.97 -2.37
N PRO A 61 22.29 3.75 -2.28
CA PRO A 61 22.81 4.52 -3.41
C PRO A 61 23.63 3.63 -4.35
N VAL A 62 22.95 2.84 -5.19
CA VAL A 62 23.59 2.09 -6.29
C VAL A 62 23.86 3.06 -7.45
N LYS A 63 25.11 3.08 -7.95
CA LYS A 63 25.68 4.13 -8.85
C LYS A 63 24.70 4.70 -9.89
N LYS A 64 24.13 3.86 -10.76
CA LYS A 64 23.24 4.29 -11.85
C LYS A 64 21.74 4.20 -11.51
N PHE A 65 21.38 3.45 -10.46
CA PHE A 65 19.99 3.03 -10.18
C PHE A 65 19.69 3.13 -8.68
N PRO A 66 19.54 4.34 -8.11
CA PRO A 66 19.29 4.50 -6.68
C PRO A 66 17.98 3.78 -6.29
N LEU A 67 18.06 3.08 -5.15
CA LEU A 67 17.09 2.06 -4.75
C LEU A 67 16.54 2.38 -3.37
N TRP A 68 15.23 2.52 -3.23
CA TRP A 68 14.56 2.52 -1.92
C TRP A 68 14.14 1.09 -1.60
N VAL A 69 14.73 0.46 -0.58
CA VAL A 69 14.35 -0.87 -0.09
C VAL A 69 13.61 -0.74 1.23
N GLY A 70 12.49 -1.45 1.39
CA GLY A 70 11.70 -1.32 2.60
C GLY A 70 10.45 -2.17 2.64
N GLY A 71 9.55 -1.76 3.54
CA GLY A 71 8.30 -2.44 3.80
C GLY A 71 7.16 -1.48 4.14
N GLU A 72 5.95 -1.97 3.97
CA GLU A 72 4.70 -1.34 4.34
C GLU A 72 3.78 -2.38 4.98
N TYR A 73 3.03 -1.95 5.99
CA TYR A 73 1.88 -2.63 6.55
C TYR A 73 0.66 -1.72 6.37
N SER A 74 -0.44 -2.23 5.84
CA SER A 74 -1.74 -1.56 5.80
C SER A 74 -2.87 -2.47 6.28
N MET A 75 -3.95 -1.86 6.76
CA MET A 75 -5.17 -2.52 7.21
C MET A 75 -6.39 -1.84 6.56
N PRO A 76 -7.44 -2.59 6.18
CA PRO A 76 -8.72 -2.00 5.85
C PRO A 76 -9.45 -1.51 7.11
N ALA A 77 -10.34 -0.54 6.95
CA ALA A 77 -11.31 -0.17 7.98
C ALA A 77 -12.37 -1.26 8.11
N GLY A 78 -12.67 -1.68 9.34
CA GLY A 78 -13.61 -2.77 9.63
C GLY A 78 -14.08 -2.76 11.08
N SER A 79 -14.99 -3.67 11.42
CA SER A 79 -15.54 -3.83 12.78
C SER A 79 -14.55 -4.43 13.78
N LYS A 80 -13.49 -5.04 13.29
CA LYS A 80 -12.32 -5.51 14.05
C LYS A 80 -11.09 -4.79 13.51
N LEU A 81 -10.19 -4.40 14.41
CA LEU A 81 -8.94 -3.75 14.04
C LEU A 81 -7.86 -4.81 13.83
N ALA A 82 -7.15 -4.71 12.70
CA ALA A 82 -5.97 -5.52 12.35
C ALA A 82 -6.17 -7.04 12.26
N ASP A 83 -7.41 -7.56 12.16
CA ASP A 83 -7.63 -8.97 11.79
C ASP A 83 -7.37 -9.21 10.29
N ASP A 84 -7.64 -8.20 9.47
CA ASP A 84 -7.25 -8.10 8.06
C ASP A 84 -6.09 -7.13 7.84
N PHE A 85 -5.22 -7.45 6.89
CA PHE A 85 -4.00 -6.67 6.61
C PHE A 85 -3.40 -6.94 5.22
N LYS A 86 -2.56 -6.03 4.73
CA LYS A 86 -1.70 -6.17 3.56
C LYS A 86 -0.29 -5.70 3.92
N ILE A 87 0.67 -6.63 3.91
CA ILE A 87 2.10 -6.37 4.04
C ILE A 87 2.70 -6.36 2.63
N ARG A 88 3.48 -5.33 2.32
CA ARG A 88 4.27 -5.21 1.09
C ARG A 88 5.75 -5.12 1.49
N LEU A 89 6.61 -5.96 0.96
CA LEU A 89 8.08 -5.89 1.15
C LEU A 89 8.77 -5.84 -0.21
N GLY A 90 9.74 -4.96 -0.40
CA GLY A 90 10.48 -4.91 -1.66
C GLY A 90 11.20 -3.60 -1.89
N ALA A 91 11.27 -3.18 -3.16
CA ALA A 91 12.05 -2.02 -3.53
C ALA A 91 11.43 -1.16 -4.65
N GLN A 92 11.80 0.11 -4.65
CA GLN A 92 11.49 1.07 -5.72
C GLN A 92 12.81 1.59 -6.32
N ILE A 93 12.94 1.48 -7.64
CA ILE A 93 14.16 1.73 -8.40
C ILE A 93 13.94 2.90 -9.35
N ARG A 94 14.83 3.88 -9.38
CA ARG A 94 14.89 4.82 -10.51
C ARG A 94 15.69 4.18 -11.64
N ILE A 95 15.02 3.83 -12.73
CA ILE A 95 15.61 3.14 -13.89
C ILE A 95 16.30 4.15 -14.80
N ALA A 96 15.62 5.24 -15.15
CA ALA A 96 16.16 6.26 -16.04
C ALA A 96 15.71 7.66 -15.62
N ALA A 97 16.55 8.64 -15.91
CA ALA A 97 16.23 10.06 -15.77
C ALA A 97 16.77 10.82 -16.98
N PHE A 98 15.91 11.60 -17.63
CA PHE A 98 16.25 12.48 -18.74
C PHE A 98 15.70 13.87 -18.43
N ASN A 99 16.59 14.78 -18.01
CA ASN A 99 16.23 16.08 -17.47
C ASN A 99 15.19 15.93 -16.33
N HIS A 100 13.96 16.45 -16.52
CA HIS A 100 12.88 16.36 -15.55
C HIS A 100 12.00 15.11 -15.71
N PHE A 101 12.14 14.34 -16.79
CA PHE A 101 11.40 13.12 -17.00
C PHE A 101 12.11 11.92 -16.38
N GLN A 102 11.40 11.08 -15.64
CA GLN A 102 11.98 9.91 -14.98
C GLN A 102 11.10 8.69 -15.13
N LEU A 103 11.75 7.54 -15.33
CA LEU A 103 11.17 6.21 -15.30
C LEU A 103 11.63 5.51 -14.02
N SER A 104 10.68 5.01 -13.24
CA SER A 104 10.94 4.19 -12.07
C SER A 104 10.09 2.93 -12.07
N ALA A 105 10.55 1.89 -11.39
CA ALA A 105 9.77 0.67 -11.15
C ALA A 105 9.66 0.37 -9.66
N ARG A 106 8.63 -0.37 -9.27
CA ARG A 106 8.39 -0.91 -7.93
C ARG A 106 8.21 -2.41 -8.05
N ILE A 107 8.93 -3.17 -7.22
CA ILE A 107 8.90 -4.63 -7.19
C ILE A 107 8.71 -5.02 -5.73
N GLN A 108 7.58 -5.65 -5.40
CA GLN A 108 7.23 -6.02 -4.04
C GLN A 108 6.67 -7.45 -3.97
N GLY A 109 7.04 -8.18 -2.93
CA GLY A 109 6.29 -9.33 -2.45
C GLY A 109 5.14 -8.87 -1.54
N ILE A 110 4.00 -9.53 -1.63
CA ILE A 110 2.80 -9.25 -0.83
C ILE A 110 2.48 -10.45 0.04
N SER A 111 2.12 -10.18 1.31
CA SER A 111 1.33 -11.07 2.15
C SER A 111 0.08 -10.34 2.60
N ARG A 112 -1.11 -10.91 2.38
CA ARG A 112 -2.38 -10.26 2.74
C ARG A 112 -3.39 -11.24 3.31
N ARG A 113 -4.18 -10.74 4.26
CA ARG A 113 -5.27 -11.47 4.91
C ARG A 113 -6.57 -10.71 4.75
N TYR A 114 -7.61 -11.43 4.36
CA TYR A 114 -8.99 -10.96 4.33
C TYR A 114 -9.90 -11.93 5.08
N HIS A 115 -10.93 -11.42 5.72
CA HIS A 115 -11.88 -12.21 6.48
C HIS A 115 -13.30 -11.67 6.28
N ASN A 116 -14.17 -12.54 5.79
CA ASN A 116 -15.59 -12.26 5.65
C ASN A 116 -16.41 -13.43 6.23
N GLN A 117 -17.74 -13.30 6.17
CA GLN A 117 -18.68 -14.31 6.66
C GLN A 117 -18.50 -15.69 6.02
N SER A 118 -18.00 -15.75 4.78
CA SER A 118 -17.82 -16.99 4.02
C SER A 118 -16.47 -17.67 4.31
N ALA A 119 -15.38 -16.92 4.35
CA ALA A 119 -14.04 -17.47 4.52
C ALA A 119 -13.05 -16.48 5.16
N ARG A 120 -11.99 -17.05 5.74
CA ARG A 120 -10.71 -16.37 5.96
C ARG A 120 -9.78 -16.76 4.81
N ILE A 121 -9.28 -15.74 4.11
CA ILE A 121 -8.43 -15.86 2.93
C ILE A 121 -7.05 -15.31 3.29
N PHE A 122 -6.00 -16.08 3.11
CA PHE A 122 -4.61 -15.63 3.32
C PHE A 122 -3.79 -15.88 2.06
N ASN A 123 -3.20 -14.83 1.50
CA ASN A 123 -2.58 -14.87 0.18
C ASN A 123 -1.13 -14.36 0.23
N PHE A 124 -0.24 -15.07 -0.46
CA PHE A 124 1.05 -14.54 -0.91
C PHE A 124 1.00 -14.21 -2.40
N GLY A 125 1.67 -13.13 -2.77
CA GLY A 125 1.63 -12.59 -4.12
C GLY A 125 2.81 -11.66 -4.43
N SER A 126 2.73 -11.00 -5.57
CA SER A 126 3.67 -9.98 -6.00
C SER A 126 2.94 -8.75 -6.52
N ASP A 127 3.59 -7.59 -6.44
CA ASP A 127 3.15 -6.35 -7.06
C ASP A 127 4.32 -5.74 -7.84
N LEU A 128 4.08 -5.53 -9.13
CA LEU A 128 5.04 -4.97 -10.07
C LEU A 128 4.42 -3.69 -10.65
N ALA A 129 5.13 -2.56 -10.59
CA ALA A 129 4.67 -1.31 -11.18
C ALA A 129 5.77 -0.60 -11.93
N ALA A 130 5.40 0.14 -12.97
CA ALA A 130 6.24 1.13 -13.64
C ALA A 130 5.55 2.50 -13.55
N THR A 131 6.34 3.55 -13.34
CA THR A 131 5.89 4.93 -13.32
C THR A 131 6.78 5.77 -14.23
N PHE A 132 6.17 6.45 -15.20
CA PHE A 132 6.80 7.52 -15.96
C PHE A 132 6.20 8.86 -15.56
N GLY A 133 7.04 9.88 -15.32
CA GLY A 133 6.55 11.19 -14.89
C GLY A 133 7.54 12.32 -15.00
N TYR A 134 7.04 13.53 -14.77
CA TYR A 134 7.78 14.78 -14.72
C TYR A 134 8.01 15.19 -13.26
N TYR A 135 9.26 15.46 -12.91
CA TYR A 135 9.73 15.70 -11.55
C TYR A 135 10.49 17.03 -11.46
N LYS A 136 10.15 17.82 -10.45
CA LYS A 136 10.84 19.04 -10.03
C LYS A 136 11.08 18.99 -8.52
N LYS A 137 12.04 19.77 -8.02
CA LYS A 137 12.38 19.84 -6.58
C LYS A 137 11.17 20.04 -5.65
N LYS A 138 10.14 20.79 -6.09
CA LYS A 138 8.93 21.10 -5.29
C LYS A 138 7.67 20.32 -5.67
N TRP A 139 7.56 19.74 -6.86
CA TRP A 139 6.35 19.03 -7.28
C TRP A 139 6.67 17.98 -8.34
N PHE A 140 5.80 17.01 -8.50
CA PHE A 140 5.88 16.03 -9.57
C PHE A 140 4.49 15.53 -9.97
N ALA A 141 4.39 14.99 -11.18
CA ALA A 141 3.22 14.29 -11.68
C ALA A 141 3.68 13.17 -12.63
N GLY A 142 2.96 12.05 -12.67
CA GLY A 142 3.29 10.94 -13.55
C GLY A 142 2.13 9.95 -13.71
N ALA A 143 2.23 9.11 -14.72
CA ALA A 143 1.35 7.96 -14.92
C ALA A 143 2.00 6.71 -14.36
N GLU A 144 1.18 5.84 -13.76
CA GLU A 144 1.59 4.50 -13.33
C GLU A 144 0.79 3.42 -14.06
N ALA A 145 1.43 2.28 -14.26
CA ALA A 145 0.80 1.02 -14.63
C ALA A 145 1.44 -0.11 -13.81
N GLY A 146 0.65 -1.06 -13.35
CA GLY A 146 1.14 -2.16 -12.53
C GLY A 146 0.21 -3.38 -12.49
N PHE A 147 0.70 -4.42 -11.82
CA PHE A 147 0.09 -5.74 -11.77
C PHE A 147 0.31 -6.36 -10.38
N ASP A 148 -0.79 -6.53 -9.64
CA ASP A 148 -0.86 -7.29 -8.38
C ASP A 148 -1.28 -8.72 -8.73
N LYS A 149 -0.43 -9.72 -8.44
CA LYS A 149 -0.69 -11.14 -8.70
C LYS A 149 -0.79 -11.91 -7.40
N ALA A 150 -1.92 -12.60 -7.19
CA ALA A 150 -2.00 -13.67 -6.19
C ALA A 150 -1.27 -14.90 -6.75
N ILE A 151 -0.28 -15.42 -6.01
CA ILE A 151 0.50 -16.61 -6.42
C ILE A 151 -0.05 -17.87 -5.74
N VAL A 152 -0.26 -17.79 -4.42
CA VAL A 152 -0.71 -18.92 -3.59
C VAL A 152 -1.64 -18.41 -2.50
N THR A 153 -2.78 -19.08 -2.31
CA THR A 153 -3.83 -18.63 -1.40
C THR A 153 -4.34 -19.77 -0.53
N ASN A 154 -4.31 -19.57 0.79
CA ASN A 154 -4.97 -20.42 1.76
C ASN A 154 -6.42 -19.94 1.95
N PHE A 155 -7.37 -20.86 1.82
CA PHE A 155 -8.76 -20.65 2.21
C PHE A 155 -9.06 -21.46 3.47
N LYS A 156 -9.71 -20.81 4.44
CA LYS A 156 -10.41 -21.48 5.54
C LYS A 156 -11.85 -20.98 5.57
N HIS A 157 -12.78 -21.82 5.13
CA HIS A 157 -14.20 -21.54 5.05
C HIS A 157 -14.81 -21.52 6.46
N SER A 158 -15.86 -20.72 6.63
CA SER A 158 -16.60 -20.65 7.88
C SER A 158 -17.60 -21.81 7.99
N GLU A 159 -18.05 -22.11 9.21
CA GLU A 159 -19.22 -22.98 9.40
C GLU A 159 -20.47 -22.44 8.70
N TRP A 160 -20.62 -21.12 8.61
CA TRP A 160 -21.74 -20.51 7.91
C TRP A 160 -21.72 -20.88 6.42
N PHE A 161 -20.56 -20.82 5.75
CA PHE A 161 -20.43 -21.24 4.36
C PHE A 161 -20.74 -22.74 4.19
N ARG A 162 -20.20 -23.58 5.08
CA ARG A 162 -20.47 -25.04 5.06
C ARG A 162 -21.95 -25.36 5.23
N LYS A 163 -22.64 -24.65 6.13
CA LYS A 163 -24.06 -24.89 6.45
C LYS A 163 -25.05 -24.30 5.44
N ASN A 164 -24.67 -23.22 4.74
CA ASN A 164 -25.61 -22.43 3.91
C ASN A 164 -25.27 -22.42 2.41
N ILE A 165 -24.05 -22.80 2.00
CA ILE A 165 -23.59 -22.72 0.60
C ILE A 165 -23.10 -24.08 0.09
N TYR A 166 -22.08 -24.65 0.72
CA TYR A 166 -21.52 -25.96 0.31
C TYR A 166 -20.74 -26.61 1.45
N ASP A 167 -21.23 -27.76 1.91
CA ASP A 167 -20.73 -28.50 3.07
C ASP A 167 -19.34 -29.12 2.84
N ASN A 168 -19.17 -29.74 1.68
CA ASN A 168 -17.99 -30.47 1.23
C ASN A 168 -16.84 -29.57 0.72
N VAL A 169 -16.89 -28.26 1.01
CA VAL A 169 -15.81 -27.34 0.63
C VAL A 169 -14.50 -27.72 1.32
N GLN A 170 -13.39 -27.66 0.58
CA GLN A 170 -12.08 -27.98 1.13
C GLN A 170 -11.37 -26.74 1.66
N ASP A 171 -10.67 -26.89 2.78
CA ASP A 171 -9.78 -25.87 3.33
C ASP A 171 -8.34 -26.25 2.98
N GLY A 172 -7.51 -25.28 2.61
CA GLY A 172 -6.16 -25.59 2.15
C GLY A 172 -5.52 -24.50 1.30
N TRP A 173 -4.33 -24.81 0.80
CA TRP A 173 -3.56 -23.95 -0.10
C TRP A 173 -3.87 -24.29 -1.56
N TYR A 174 -4.22 -23.26 -2.34
CA TYR A 174 -4.52 -23.36 -3.76
C TYR A 174 -3.39 -22.72 -4.57
N VAL A 175 -2.87 -23.49 -5.54
CA VAL A 175 -1.73 -23.13 -6.41
C VAL A 175 -2.02 -23.61 -7.84
N PRO A 176 -1.76 -22.80 -8.88
CA PRO A 176 -1.54 -21.35 -8.81
C PRO A 176 -2.85 -20.63 -8.48
N ALA A 177 -2.81 -19.59 -7.66
CA ALA A 177 -3.99 -18.77 -7.43
C ALA A 177 -4.37 -18.02 -8.73
N THR A 178 -5.63 -18.14 -9.14
CA THR A 178 -6.14 -17.53 -10.39
C THR A 178 -6.32 -16.01 -10.29
N GLY A 179 -6.29 -15.44 -9.08
CA GLY A 179 -6.47 -14.00 -8.85
C GLY A 179 -5.30 -13.13 -9.32
N GLY A 180 -5.60 -11.99 -9.91
CA GLY A 180 -4.65 -10.94 -10.27
C GLY A 180 -5.37 -9.71 -10.78
N ASN A 181 -4.77 -8.54 -10.63
CA ASN A 181 -5.35 -7.26 -11.05
C ASN A 181 -4.29 -6.39 -11.72
N PHE A 182 -4.61 -5.89 -12.91
CA PHE A 182 -3.91 -4.77 -13.51
C PHE A 182 -4.47 -3.47 -12.96
N TYR A 183 -3.62 -2.48 -12.71
CA TYR A 183 -4.03 -1.14 -12.34
C TYR A 183 -3.23 -0.10 -13.11
N TYR A 184 -3.87 1.02 -13.38
CA TYR A 184 -3.25 2.15 -14.07
C TYR A 184 -3.88 3.45 -13.58
N GLY A 185 -3.10 4.52 -13.54
CA GLY A 185 -3.56 5.78 -12.98
C GLY A 185 -2.54 6.90 -13.04
N LEU A 186 -2.85 7.95 -12.30
CA LEU A 186 -2.01 9.13 -12.15
C LEU A 186 -1.56 9.26 -10.71
N GLN A 187 -0.32 9.67 -10.52
CA GLN A 187 0.26 10.00 -9.23
C GLN A 187 0.95 11.36 -9.27
N GLY A 188 1.00 12.05 -8.14
CA GLY A 188 1.63 13.35 -8.02
C GLY A 188 1.83 13.77 -6.58
N GLY A 189 2.41 14.94 -6.38
CA GLY A 189 2.61 15.46 -5.03
C GLY A 189 3.45 16.72 -4.95
N TYR A 190 3.48 17.30 -3.75
CA TYR A 190 4.21 18.52 -3.41
C TYR A 190 5.29 18.23 -2.37
N SER A 191 6.52 18.66 -2.63
CA SER A 191 7.71 18.36 -1.83
C SER A 191 8.29 19.61 -1.15
N MET A 192 8.36 19.52 0.18
CA MET A 192 9.11 20.41 1.07
C MET A 192 10.46 19.75 1.41
N LYS A 193 11.26 20.36 2.31
CA LYS A 193 12.64 19.90 2.62
C LYS A 193 12.72 18.43 3.06
N LYS A 194 12.05 18.09 4.17
CA LYS A 194 11.99 16.71 4.72
C LYS A 194 10.63 16.04 4.48
N THR A 195 9.61 16.80 4.12
CA THR A 195 8.22 16.34 4.03
C THR A 195 7.74 16.44 2.58
N ALA A 196 6.94 15.51 2.07
CA ALA A 196 6.29 15.68 0.76
C ALA A 196 4.88 15.09 0.77
N ILE A 197 3.84 15.87 0.45
CA ILE A 197 2.44 15.42 0.32
C ILE A 197 2.26 14.71 -1.02
N THR A 198 1.48 13.63 -1.06
CA THR A 198 1.34 12.72 -2.21
C THR A 198 -0.11 12.34 -2.46
N PHE A 199 -0.43 12.07 -3.72
CA PHE A 199 -1.72 11.52 -4.15
C PHE A 199 -1.51 10.55 -5.31
N ARG A 200 -2.30 9.48 -5.35
CA ARG A 200 -2.45 8.60 -6.52
C ARG A 200 -3.91 8.20 -6.68
N ALA A 201 -4.39 8.11 -7.91
CA ALA A 201 -5.72 7.59 -8.22
C ALA A 201 -5.75 6.98 -9.62
N GLY A 202 -6.62 6.00 -9.82
CA GLY A 202 -6.68 5.26 -11.07
C GLY A 202 -7.78 4.21 -11.10
N ARG A 203 -7.66 3.30 -12.07
CA ARG A 203 -8.58 2.19 -12.32
C ARG A 203 -7.91 0.84 -12.03
N ILE A 204 -8.74 -0.16 -11.78
CA ILE A 204 -8.36 -1.55 -11.60
C ILE A 204 -9.17 -2.42 -12.56
N LEU A 205 -8.48 -3.34 -13.25
CA LEU A 205 -9.06 -4.40 -14.08
C LEU A 205 -8.56 -5.75 -13.56
N GLN A 206 -9.36 -6.81 -13.66
CA GLN A 206 -8.89 -8.15 -13.33
C GLN A 206 -7.92 -8.67 -14.42
N GLN A 207 -7.18 -9.73 -14.11
CA GLN A 207 -6.17 -10.33 -15.01
C GLN A 207 -6.75 -10.80 -16.36
N ASP A 208 -8.06 -11.02 -16.46
CA ASP A 208 -8.75 -11.40 -17.70
C ASP A 208 -9.01 -10.23 -18.67
N PHE A 209 -8.70 -8.99 -18.26
CA PHE A 209 -8.97 -7.72 -18.96
C PHE A 209 -10.46 -7.44 -19.28
N LYS A 210 -11.38 -8.26 -18.78
CA LYS A 210 -12.83 -8.17 -19.04
C LYS A 210 -13.61 -7.87 -17.77
N SER A 211 -13.24 -8.55 -16.68
CA SER A 211 -13.89 -8.43 -15.39
C SER A 211 -13.35 -7.23 -14.62
N GLN A 212 -14.25 -6.58 -13.90
CA GLN A 212 -13.94 -5.47 -13.00
C GLN A 212 -14.16 -5.90 -11.55
N PRO A 213 -13.32 -5.46 -10.61
CA PRO A 213 -13.63 -5.63 -9.19
C PRO A 213 -14.80 -4.73 -8.78
N LEU A 214 -15.47 -5.06 -7.66
CA LEU A 214 -16.63 -4.31 -7.13
C LEU A 214 -16.36 -2.80 -6.99
N LEU A 215 -15.12 -2.43 -6.65
CA LEU A 215 -14.63 -1.06 -6.72
C LEU A 215 -13.54 -0.97 -7.83
N PRO A 216 -13.90 -0.62 -9.08
CA PRO A 216 -12.97 -0.58 -10.22
C PRO A 216 -12.04 0.64 -10.23
N PHE A 217 -11.92 1.32 -9.09
CA PHE A 217 -11.13 2.54 -8.90
C PHE A 217 -10.32 2.43 -7.62
N TYR A 218 -9.19 3.14 -7.56
CA TYR A 218 -8.47 3.39 -6.32
C TYR A 218 -8.15 4.88 -6.18
N GLY A 219 -7.98 5.32 -4.94
CA GLY A 219 -7.49 6.65 -4.60
C GLY A 219 -6.74 6.59 -3.27
N GLN A 220 -5.60 7.26 -3.14
CA GLN A 220 -4.77 7.22 -1.94
C GLN A 220 -4.09 8.57 -1.75
N PHE A 221 -4.25 9.11 -0.54
CA PHE A 221 -3.58 10.32 -0.07
C PHE A 221 -2.44 9.98 0.86
N GLY A 222 -1.45 10.85 0.89
CA GLY A 222 -0.29 10.65 1.71
C GLY A 222 0.61 11.84 1.88
N VAL A 223 1.71 11.52 2.55
CA VAL A 223 2.89 12.37 2.74
C VAL A 223 4.13 11.45 2.83
N ASN A 224 5.33 11.97 2.88
CA ASN A 224 6.56 11.21 3.04
C ASN A 224 7.52 12.01 3.91
N PHE A 225 8.15 11.39 4.91
CA PHE A 225 9.12 12.04 5.79
C PHE A 225 10.52 11.45 5.62
N ARG A 226 11.48 12.29 5.23
CA ARG A 226 12.87 11.95 4.94
C ARG A 226 13.81 12.43 6.05
N PHE A 227 14.69 11.56 6.52
CA PHE A 227 15.72 11.87 7.51
C PHE A 227 17.01 11.07 7.29
#